data_AF-A0A8J8SVD3-F1
#
_entry.id   AF-A0A8J8SVD3-F1
#
_cell.length_a   1.000
_cell.length_b   1.000
_cell.length_c   1.000
_cell.angle_alpha   90.00
_cell.angle_beta   90.00
_cell.angle_gamma   90.00
#
_symmetry.space_group_name_H-M   'P 1'
#
loop_
_entity.id
_entity.type
_entity.pdbx_description
1 polymer ?
#
loop_
_entity_poly.entity_id
_entity_poly.type
_entity_poly.pdbx_seq_one_letter_code
_entity_poly.pdbx_strand_id
1 'polypeptide(L)'
;MSSTKPPSPIVVHCSAGIGRTGTLTAIYAIIEGIEWLHRHSKSMTKDVLSHGLQSGEYQLLSSYYPDLTLPRISVFGTVRRMKEQRWSMVKKQVQYAFVYDYVERWVQKHRIDFEQFGDYV
;
A
#
# COMPACT_ATOMS: atom_id res chain seq x y z
N MET A 1 13.74 23.05 23.45
CA MET A 1 13.13 22.06 22.54
C MET A 1 13.32 22.56 21.11
N SER A 2 14.21 21.98 20.31
CA SER A 2 14.39 22.42 18.92
C SER A 2 13.21 21.95 18.08
N SER A 3 12.38 22.89 17.63
CA SER A 3 11.33 22.67 16.64
C SER A 3 11.96 22.30 15.29
N THR A 4 12.25 21.03 15.07
CA THR A 4 12.63 20.52 13.75
C THR A 4 11.42 20.58 12.84
N LYS A 5 11.41 21.48 11.86
CA LYS A 5 10.33 21.55 10.88
C LYS A 5 10.26 20.23 10.11
N PRO A 6 9.05 19.73 9.78
CA PRO A 6 8.93 18.57 8.91
C PRO A 6 9.58 18.86 7.55
N PRO A 7 10.11 17.82 6.87
CA PRO A 7 10.70 17.99 5.55
C PRO A 7 9.67 18.56 4.57
N SER A 8 10.13 19.39 3.64
CA SER A 8 9.26 19.97 2.61
C SER A 8 8.70 18.89 1.68
N PRO A 9 7.46 19.02 1.20
CA PRO A 9 6.87 18.03 0.29
C PRO A 9 7.66 17.92 -1.01
N ILE A 10 7.73 16.70 -1.55
CA ILE A 10 8.34 16.44 -2.87
C ILE A 10 7.41 16.99 -3.97
N VAL A 11 7.96 17.81 -4.87
CA VAL A 11 7.22 18.33 -6.03
C VAL A 11 7.33 17.36 -7.19
N VAL A 12 6.19 16.88 -7.68
CA VAL A 12 6.09 16.05 -8.89
C VAL A 12 5.16 16.75 -9.88
N HIS A 13 5.61 16.96 -11.12
CA HIS A 13 4.79 17.58 -12.13
C HIS A 13 4.93 16.91 -13.50
N CYS A 14 3.97 17.20 -14.37
CA CYS A 14 4.07 16.95 -15.80
C CYS A 14 3.62 18.22 -16.53
N SER A 15 2.72 18.13 -17.50
CA SER A 15 2.03 19.30 -18.05
C SER A 15 0.84 19.66 -17.15
N ALA A 16 -0.34 19.07 -17.37
CA ALA A 16 -1.53 19.33 -16.52
C ALA A 16 -1.43 18.83 -15.05
N GLY A 17 -0.39 18.06 -14.71
CA GLY A 17 -0.16 17.61 -13.33
C GLY A 17 -1.18 16.59 -12.81
N ILE A 18 -1.77 15.77 -13.68
CA ILE A 18 -2.79 14.76 -13.31
C ILE A 18 -2.51 13.34 -13.82
N GLY A 19 -1.98 13.21 -15.05
CA GLY A 19 -1.74 11.91 -15.68
C GLY A 19 -0.49 11.23 -15.16
N ARG A 20 0.67 11.56 -15.76
CA ARG A 20 1.98 11.00 -15.38
C ARG A 20 2.36 11.32 -13.93
N THR A 21 2.03 12.53 -13.47
CA THR A 21 2.18 12.92 -12.06
C THR A 21 1.42 11.98 -11.14
N GLY A 22 0.13 11.74 -11.42
CA GLY A 22 -0.66 10.81 -10.63
C GLY A 22 -0.14 9.38 -10.69
N THR A 23 0.32 8.92 -11.86
CA THR A 23 0.90 7.57 -11.99
C THR A 23 2.14 7.42 -11.10
N LEU A 24 3.09 8.36 -11.16
CA LEU A 24 4.32 8.28 -10.37
C LEU A 24 4.04 8.40 -8.87
N THR A 25 3.18 9.35 -8.47
CA THR A 25 2.81 9.52 -7.06
C THR A 25 2.05 8.30 -6.52
N ALA A 26 1.20 7.64 -7.32
CA ALA A 26 0.49 6.43 -6.91
C ALA A 26 1.46 5.27 -6.65
N ILE A 27 2.39 5.04 -7.58
CA ILE A 27 3.42 3.99 -7.44
C ILE A 27 4.24 4.24 -6.18
N TYR A 28 4.72 5.48 -5.98
CA TYR A 28 5.50 5.84 -4.80
C TYR A 28 4.72 5.58 -3.51
N ALA A 29 3.49 6.08 -3.42
CA ALA A 29 2.65 5.90 -2.23
C ALA A 29 2.34 4.42 -1.94
N ILE A 30 2.19 3.59 -2.98
CA ILE A 30 1.97 2.16 -2.82
C ILE A 30 3.23 1.51 -2.25
N ILE A 31 4.40 1.69 -2.87
CA ILE A 31 5.67 1.07 -2.44
C ILE A 31 5.99 1.44 -0.99
N GLU A 32 5.92 2.72 -0.64
CA GLU A 32 6.11 3.19 0.75
C GLU A 32 5.14 2.48 1.71
N GLY A 33 3.89 2.30 1.28
CA GLY A 33 2.89 1.54 2.01
C GLY A 33 3.28 0.07 2.19
N ILE A 34 3.80 -0.59 1.15
CA ILE A 34 4.27 -1.99 1.24
C ILE A 34 5.42 -2.09 2.24
N GLU A 35 6.44 -1.24 2.12
CA GLU A 35 7.61 -1.25 3.00
C GLU A 35 7.24 -0.90 4.44
N TRP A 36 6.30 0.02 4.65
CA TRP A 36 5.78 0.32 5.98
C TRP A 36 5.05 -0.89 6.57
N LEU A 37 4.15 -1.51 5.81
CA LEU A 37 3.41 -2.68 6.24
C LEU A 37 4.33 -3.87 6.56
N HIS A 38 5.35 -4.09 5.73
CA HIS A 38 6.34 -5.15 5.96
C HIS A 38 7.09 -4.95 7.28
N ARG A 39 7.56 -3.74 7.57
CA ARG A 39 8.27 -3.42 8.82
C ARG A 39 7.40 -3.61 10.07
N HIS A 40 6.07 -3.54 9.93
CA HIS A 40 5.13 -3.51 11.06
C HIS A 40 4.15 -4.71 11.09
N SER A 41 4.33 -5.71 10.22
CA SER A 41 3.35 -6.81 10.02
C SER A 41 3.04 -7.62 11.29
N LYS A 42 4.01 -7.79 12.20
CA LYS A 42 3.86 -8.54 13.46
C LYS A 42 3.11 -7.78 14.57
N SER A 43 3.13 -6.44 14.54
CA SER A 43 2.49 -5.61 15.57
C SER A 43 1.01 -5.38 15.24
N MET A 44 0.71 -5.09 13.97
CA MET A 44 -0.62 -4.63 13.55
C MET A 44 -1.67 -5.74 13.47
N THR A 45 -1.27 -6.96 13.11
CA THR A 45 -2.17 -8.13 13.07
C THR A 45 -2.71 -8.49 14.45
N LYS A 46 -1.88 -8.30 15.48
CA LYS A 46 -2.28 -8.52 16.87
C LYS A 46 -3.33 -7.49 17.30
N ASP A 47 -3.19 -6.22 16.93
CA ASP A 47 -4.12 -5.16 17.37
C ASP A 47 -5.49 -5.25 16.67
N VAL A 48 -5.54 -5.45 15.34
CA VAL A 48 -6.81 -5.46 14.59
C VAL A 48 -7.68 -6.67 14.93
N LEU A 49 -7.09 -7.86 15.06
CA LEU A 49 -7.86 -9.09 15.33
C LEU A 49 -8.10 -9.31 16.83
N SER A 50 -7.30 -8.73 17.73
CA SER A 50 -7.58 -8.83 19.17
C SER A 50 -8.66 -7.86 19.66
N HIS A 51 -8.98 -6.81 18.90
CA HIS A 51 -10.09 -5.90 19.19
C HIS A 51 -11.44 -6.60 18.96
N GLY A 52 -11.88 -7.41 19.93
CA GLY A 52 -13.21 -8.03 19.97
C GLY A 52 -13.26 -9.55 20.02
N LEU A 53 -12.12 -10.25 19.98
CA LEU A 53 -12.04 -11.71 20.07
C LEU A 53 -11.48 -12.16 21.42
N GLN A 54 -11.94 -13.32 21.92
CA GLN A 54 -11.37 -13.92 23.13
C GLN A 54 -9.94 -14.43 22.85
N SER A 55 -9.11 -14.54 23.89
CA SER A 55 -7.67 -14.82 23.82
C SER A 55 -7.27 -16.14 23.12
N GLY A 56 -8.21 -17.01 22.74
CA GLY A 56 -7.98 -18.22 21.96
C GLY A 56 -8.55 -18.22 20.52
N GLU A 57 -9.54 -17.39 20.22
CA GLU A 57 -10.22 -17.37 18.89
C GLU A 57 -9.29 -16.84 17.79
N TYR A 58 -8.44 -15.87 18.13
CA TYR A 58 -7.41 -15.34 17.23
C TYR A 58 -6.50 -16.44 16.66
N GLN A 59 -6.05 -17.36 17.52
CA GLN A 59 -5.10 -18.40 17.13
C GLN A 59 -5.74 -19.39 16.14
N LEU A 60 -7.04 -19.67 16.31
CA LEU A 60 -7.83 -20.55 15.45
C LEU A 60 -8.19 -19.88 14.11
N LEU A 61 -8.56 -18.60 14.14
CA LEU A 61 -8.88 -17.85 12.93
C LEU A 61 -7.65 -17.60 12.07
N SER A 62 -6.51 -17.31 12.69
CA SER A 62 -5.23 -17.14 12.00
C SER A 62 -4.75 -18.44 11.34
N SER A 63 -5.04 -19.60 11.93
CA SER A 63 -4.70 -20.90 11.33
C SER A 63 -5.66 -21.33 10.22
N TYR A 64 -6.95 -20.98 10.31
CA TYR A 64 -7.96 -21.35 9.31
C TYR A 64 -8.04 -20.36 8.13
N TYR A 65 -7.75 -19.08 8.37
CA TYR A 65 -7.71 -18.01 7.36
C TYR A 65 -6.40 -17.20 7.46
N PRO A 66 -5.28 -17.78 7.02
CA PRO A 66 -3.97 -17.13 7.13
C PRO A 66 -3.91 -15.80 6.35
N ASP A 67 -4.72 -15.64 5.30
CA ASP A 67 -4.80 -14.45 4.45
C ASP A 67 -5.40 -13.21 5.15
N LEU A 68 -6.19 -13.41 6.22
CA LEU A 68 -6.73 -12.30 7.02
C LEU A 68 -5.63 -11.56 7.78
N THR A 69 -4.52 -12.24 8.06
CA THR A 69 -3.36 -11.65 8.72
C THR A 69 -2.37 -11.01 7.73
N LEU A 70 -2.58 -11.22 6.43
CA LEU A 70 -1.67 -10.70 5.43
C LEU A 70 -1.90 -9.19 5.22
N PRO A 71 -0.82 -8.41 5.04
CA PRO A 71 -0.95 -7.00 4.72
C PRO A 71 -1.67 -6.83 3.37
N ARG A 72 -2.72 -6.00 3.33
CA ARG A 72 -3.51 -5.76 2.12
C ARG A 72 -3.14 -4.44 1.47
N ILE A 73 -2.85 -4.49 0.18
CA ILE A 73 -2.52 -3.32 -0.64
C ILE A 73 -3.63 -3.15 -1.69
N SER A 74 -4.12 -1.92 -1.86
CA SER A 74 -5.17 -1.62 -2.85
C SER A 74 -4.74 -0.50 -3.77
N VAL A 75 -4.41 -0.84 -5.02
CA VAL A 75 -4.14 0.14 -6.09
C VAL A 75 -5.37 1.02 -6.30
N PHE A 76 -6.56 0.43 -6.35
CA PHE A 76 -7.83 1.17 -6.44
C PHE A 76 -8.00 2.17 -5.30
N GLY A 77 -7.82 1.72 -4.05
CA GLY A 77 -7.95 2.58 -2.88
C GLY A 77 -6.97 3.75 -2.91
N THR A 78 -5.72 3.51 -3.31
CA THR A 78 -4.72 4.58 -3.43
C THR A 78 -5.10 5.59 -4.50
N VAL A 79 -5.42 5.14 -5.72
CA VAL A 79 -5.78 6.07 -6.81
C VAL A 79 -7.08 6.82 -6.51
N ARG A 80 -8.06 6.17 -5.88
CA ARG A 80 -9.29 6.81 -5.42
C ARG A 80 -8.97 7.96 -4.45
N ARG A 81 -8.19 7.71 -3.39
CA ARG A 81 -7.79 8.75 -2.43
C ARG A 81 -7.02 9.89 -3.08
N MET A 82 -6.18 9.60 -4.06
CA MET A 82 -5.48 10.66 -4.80
C MET A 82 -6.44 11.53 -5.63
N LYS A 83 -7.47 10.93 -6.22
CA LYS A 83 -8.52 11.67 -6.95
C LYS A 83 -9.38 12.53 -6.02
N GLU A 84 -9.53 12.14 -4.75
CA GLU A 84 -10.20 12.94 -3.71
C GLU A 84 -9.38 14.20 -3.35
N GLN A 85 -8.05 14.12 -3.35
CA GLN A 85 -7.16 15.26 -3.07
C GLN A 85 -6.96 16.18 -4.29
N ARG A 86 -6.85 15.60 -5.50
CA ARG A 86 -6.74 16.33 -6.76
C ARG A 86 -7.47 15.56 -7.85
N TRP A 87 -8.54 16.16 -8.36
CA TRP A 87 -9.40 15.53 -9.37
C TRP A 87 -8.60 15.00 -10.57
N SER A 88 -9.02 13.86 -11.12
CA SER A 88 -8.46 13.23 -12.33
C SER A 88 -7.01 12.71 -12.23
N MET A 89 -6.44 12.54 -11.04
CA MET A 89 -5.16 11.84 -10.86
C MET A 89 -5.20 10.43 -11.48
N VAL A 90 -4.13 10.04 -12.18
CA VAL A 90 -4.06 8.82 -13.02
C VAL A 90 -5.16 8.84 -14.09
N LYS A 91 -4.95 9.68 -15.11
CA LYS A 91 -6.01 10.11 -16.04
C LYS A 91 -6.48 9.03 -17.01
N LYS A 92 -5.54 8.29 -17.63
CA LYS A 92 -5.86 7.31 -18.69
C LYS A 92 -5.90 5.88 -18.14
N GLN A 93 -6.67 5.01 -18.78
CA GLN A 93 -6.73 3.59 -18.42
C GLN A 93 -5.35 2.91 -18.52
N VAL A 94 -4.58 3.20 -19.57
CA VAL A 94 -3.20 2.68 -19.72
C VAL A 94 -2.28 3.08 -18.57
N GLN A 95 -2.48 4.26 -17.98
CA GLN A 95 -1.73 4.71 -16.80
C GLN A 95 -2.14 3.94 -15.56
N TYR A 96 -3.43 3.61 -15.43
CA TYR A 96 -3.97 2.85 -14.32
C TYR A 96 -3.52 1.39 -14.38
N ALA A 97 -3.61 0.75 -15.55
CA ALA A 97 -3.08 -0.59 -15.80
C ALA A 97 -1.57 -0.65 -15.50
N PHE A 98 -0.81 0.35 -15.93
CA PHE A 98 0.62 0.43 -15.62
C PHE A 98 0.91 0.47 -14.12
N VAL A 99 0.04 1.05 -13.27
CA VAL A 99 0.23 0.98 -11.81
C VAL A 99 0.11 -0.46 -11.32
N TYR A 100 -0.87 -1.23 -11.80
CA TYR A 100 -1.00 -2.66 -11.45
C TYR A 100 0.22 -3.45 -11.92
N ASP A 101 0.57 -3.35 -13.21
CA ASP A 101 1.71 -4.06 -13.79
C ASP A 101 3.02 -3.74 -13.04
N TYR A 102 3.22 -2.47 -12.66
CA TYR A 102 4.41 -2.07 -11.92
C TYR A 102 4.42 -2.67 -10.52
N VAL A 103 3.31 -2.58 -9.78
CA VAL A 103 3.21 -3.09 -8.41
C VAL A 103 3.39 -4.60 -8.40
N GLU A 104 2.77 -5.32 -9.32
CA GLU A 104 2.96 -6.76 -9.49
C GLU A 104 4.44 -7.10 -9.71
N ARG A 105 5.10 -6.46 -10.68
CA ARG A 105 6.53 -6.69 -10.95
C ARG A 105 7.41 -6.32 -9.77
N TRP A 106 7.08 -5.25 -9.05
CA TRP A 106 7.82 -4.84 -7.87
C TRP A 106 7.69 -5.90 -6.77
N VAL A 107 6.48 -6.38 -6.49
CA VAL A 107 6.26 -7.46 -5.51
C VAL A 107 7.01 -8.71 -5.93
N GLN A 108 6.84 -9.17 -7.18
CA GLN A 108 7.50 -10.35 -7.72
C GLN A 108 9.02 -10.27 -7.62
N LYS A 109 9.62 -9.12 -7.93
CA LYS A 109 11.06 -8.90 -7.85
C LYS A 109 11.59 -8.97 -6.42
N HIS A 110 10.81 -8.50 -5.45
CA HIS A 110 11.22 -8.48 -4.04
C HIS A 110 10.65 -9.66 -3.25
N ARG A 111 10.05 -10.67 -3.92
CA ARG A 111 9.45 -11.85 -3.28
C ARG A 111 10.43 -12.64 -2.40
N ILE A 112 11.72 -12.68 -2.76
CA ILE A 112 12.76 -13.38 -1.98
C ILE A 112 13.02 -12.67 -0.63
N ASP A 113 12.81 -11.35 -0.56
CA ASP A 113 12.85 -10.58 0.70
C ASP A 113 11.52 -10.65 1.48
N PHE A 114 10.46 -11.20 0.86
CA PHE A 114 9.07 -11.07 1.29
C PHE A 114 8.30 -12.41 1.33
N GLU A 115 8.92 -13.52 1.73
CA GLU A 115 8.29 -14.87 1.86
C GLU A 115 6.99 -14.94 2.71
N GLN A 116 6.47 -13.83 3.22
CA GLN A 116 5.17 -13.73 3.90
C GLN A 116 3.99 -13.31 3.00
N PHE A 117 4.18 -12.87 1.76
CA PHE A 117 3.06 -12.51 0.90
C PHE A 117 2.66 -13.70 0.01
N GLY A 118 1.79 -14.55 0.56
CA GLY A 118 1.17 -15.66 -0.17
C GLY A 118 0.55 -15.21 -1.50
N ASP A 119 0.54 -16.13 -2.47
CA ASP A 119 0.23 -15.92 -3.88
C ASP A 119 -1.15 -15.32 -4.17
N TYR A 120 -1.31 -14.00 -4.08
CA TYR A 120 -2.45 -13.29 -4.67
C TYR A 120 -2.03 -11.90 -5.18
N VAL A 121 -1.85 -11.83 -6.51
CA VAL A 121 -2.00 -10.60 -7.31
C VAL A 121 -3.34 -10.71 -8.03
#